data_AF-A0A1N1TAF6-F1
#
_entry.id   AF-A0A1N1TAF6-F1
#
_cell.length_a   1.000
_cell.length_b   1.000
_cell.length_c   1.000
_cell.angle_alpha   90.00
_cell.angle_beta   90.00
_cell.angle_gamma   90.00
#
_symmetry.space_group_name_H-M   'P 1'
#
loop_
_entity.id
_entity.type
_entity.pdbx_description
1 polymer ?
#
loop_
_entity_poly.entity_id
_entity_poly.type
_entity_poly.pdbx_seq_one_letter_code
_entity_poly.pdbx_strand_id
1 'polypeptide(L)'
;MNQSLVDLLTRTFASGALQHPGNANSPARVIPIPGFRATGMPEDQAQEMIGQAAKLWAEAIESVIDGEFDVLTKADAAQLRQDAAEAPDGTRIVTLYDRTDHQRATPLLVLTVGKTDDVTIDARQLRKFLAQ
;
A
#
# COMPACT_ATOMS: atom_id res chain seq x y z
N MET A 1 3.47 -10.10 -13.61
CA MET A 1 3.87 -9.22 -14.73
C MET A 1 3.15 -7.88 -14.73
N ASN A 2 3.74 -6.93 -14.02
CA ASN A 2 3.35 -5.53 -13.89
C ASN A 2 3.87 -4.69 -15.08
N GLN A 3 3.03 -4.48 -16.09
CA GLN A 3 3.42 -3.77 -17.33
C GLN A 3 3.92 -2.34 -17.07
N SER A 4 3.34 -1.64 -16.09
CA SER A 4 3.75 -0.27 -15.77
C SER A 4 5.18 -0.20 -15.21
N LEU A 5 5.60 -1.20 -14.44
CA LEU A 5 6.98 -1.33 -13.98
C LEU A 5 7.92 -1.67 -15.14
N VAL A 6 7.53 -2.62 -15.99
CA VAL A 6 8.32 -3.00 -17.18
C VAL A 6 8.55 -1.80 -18.10
N ASP A 7 7.52 -1.00 -18.36
CA ASP A 7 7.62 0.19 -19.21
C ASP A 7 8.51 1.27 -18.57
N LEU A 8 8.43 1.45 -17.26
CA LEU A 8 9.29 2.37 -16.51
C LEU A 8 10.76 1.95 -16.62
N LEU A 9 11.05 0.68 -16.33
CA LEU A 9 12.41 0.13 -16.39
C LEU A 9 12.95 0.19 -17.82
N THR A 10 12.15 -0.17 -18.82
CA THR A 10 12.54 -0.11 -20.25
C THR A 10 12.99 1.29 -20.64
N ARG A 11 12.20 2.33 -20.31
CA ARG A 11 12.58 3.73 -20.58
C ARG A 11 13.83 4.15 -19.81
N THR A 12 13.97 3.69 -18.57
CA THR A 12 15.10 4.06 -17.72
C THR A 12 16.39 3.41 -18.23
N PHE A 13 16.36 2.14 -18.64
CA PHE A 13 17.48 1.48 -19.29
C PHE A 13 17.84 2.15 -20.61
N ALA A 14 16.87 2.47 -21.46
CA ALA A 14 17.10 3.15 -22.73
C ALA A 14 17.76 4.54 -22.57
N SER A 15 17.64 5.18 -21.40
CA SER A 15 18.36 6.43 -21.11
C SER A 15 19.88 6.25 -20.94
N GLY A 16 20.37 5.01 -20.82
CA GLY A 16 21.79 4.67 -20.74
C GLY A 16 22.45 4.96 -19.39
N ALA A 17 21.70 5.45 -18.40
CA ALA A 17 22.19 5.72 -17.06
C ALA A 17 21.07 5.64 -15.99
N LEU A 18 21.44 5.25 -14.77
CA LEU A 18 20.55 5.24 -13.60
C LEU A 18 20.98 6.31 -12.59
N GLN A 19 20.02 6.97 -11.96
CA GLN A 19 20.30 7.82 -10.81
C GLN A 19 20.42 6.96 -9.54
N HIS A 20 21.61 6.92 -8.95
CA HIS A 20 21.80 6.35 -7.63
C HIS A 20 21.47 7.41 -6.56
N PRO A 21 20.62 7.12 -5.57
CA PRO A 21 20.17 8.11 -4.57
C PRO A 21 21.29 8.59 -3.63
N GLY A 22 22.42 7.89 -3.61
CA GLY A 22 23.51 8.10 -2.66
C GLY A 22 23.38 7.14 -1.47
N ASN A 23 24.27 7.30 -0.49
CA ASN A 23 24.23 6.58 0.78
C ASN A 23 24.96 7.39 1.86
N ALA A 24 25.09 6.83 3.06
CA ALA A 24 25.76 7.48 4.19
C ALA A 24 27.18 8.01 3.87
N ASN A 25 27.86 7.42 2.89
CA ASN A 25 29.26 7.70 2.57
C ASN A 25 29.44 8.38 1.21
N SER A 26 28.37 8.59 0.43
CA SER A 26 28.50 9.15 -0.92
C SER A 26 27.23 9.87 -1.38
N PRO A 27 27.36 11.02 -2.06
CA PRO A 27 26.21 11.75 -2.58
C PRO A 27 25.54 10.98 -3.72
N ALA A 28 24.33 11.44 -4.06
CA ALA A 28 23.62 10.99 -5.25
C ALA A 28 24.49 11.16 -6.50
N ARG A 29 24.47 10.17 -7.39
CA ARG A 29 25.30 10.16 -8.59
C ARG A 29 24.66 9.37 -9.71
N VAL A 30 25.02 9.71 -10.94
CA VAL A 30 24.60 8.97 -12.12
C VAL A 30 25.52 7.76 -12.31
N ILE A 31 24.94 6.58 -12.45
CA ILE A 31 25.64 5.33 -12.78
C ILE A 31 25.34 5.01 -14.25
N PRO A 32 26.34 5.06 -15.13
CA PRO A 32 26.12 4.63 -16.50
C PRO A 32 25.83 3.14 -16.58
N ILE A 33 24.99 2.74 -17.54
CA ILE A 33 24.68 1.34 -17.80
C ILE A 33 25.40 0.94 -19.09
N PRO A 34 26.54 0.24 -19.00
CA PRO A 34 27.24 -0.25 -20.18
C PRO A 34 26.31 -1.12 -21.03
N GLY A 35 26.37 -0.99 -22.35
CA GLY A 35 25.51 -1.72 -23.29
C GLY A 35 24.16 -1.05 -23.60
N PHE A 36 23.75 -0.03 -22.83
CA PHE A 36 22.50 0.71 -23.06
C PHE A 36 22.72 2.17 -23.49
N ARG A 37 23.96 2.54 -23.82
CA ARG A 37 24.27 3.88 -24.31
C ARG A 37 23.98 3.97 -25.80
N ALA A 38 23.06 4.87 -26.18
CA ALA A 38 22.75 5.18 -27.58
C ALA A 38 23.72 6.18 -28.23
N THR A 39 24.71 6.69 -27.48
CA THR A 39 25.63 7.71 -27.99
C THR A 39 26.38 7.22 -29.22
N GLY A 40 26.20 7.91 -30.35
CA GLY A 40 26.80 7.55 -31.64
C GLY A 40 25.97 6.56 -32.47
N MET A 41 24.77 6.17 -32.04
CA MET A 41 23.83 5.37 -32.85
C MET A 41 22.76 6.26 -33.49
N PRO A 42 22.34 5.98 -34.74
CA PRO A 42 21.07 6.45 -35.28
C PRO A 42 19.89 6.02 -34.41
N GLU A 43 18.83 6.82 -34.38
CA GLU A 43 17.68 6.61 -33.49
C GLU A 43 16.97 5.27 -33.73
N ASP A 44 16.79 4.86 -34.99
CA ASP A 44 16.19 3.57 -35.35
C ASP A 44 17.02 2.39 -34.84
N GLN A 45 18.34 2.48 -34.95
CA GLN A 45 19.27 1.45 -34.48
C GLN A 45 19.32 1.41 -32.95
N ALA A 46 19.29 2.57 -32.29
CA ALA A 46 19.19 2.66 -30.85
C ALA A 46 17.89 2.02 -30.36
N GLN A 47 16.77 2.30 -31.00
CA GLN A 47 15.48 1.74 -30.63
C GLN A 47 15.43 0.22 -30.83
N GLU A 48 15.95 -0.29 -31.95
CA GLU A 48 15.97 -1.72 -32.25
C GLU A 48 16.89 -2.50 -31.30
N MET A 49 18.11 -2.02 -31.07
CA MET A 49 19.10 -2.74 -30.26
C MET A 49 18.91 -2.50 -28.77
N ILE A 50 18.78 -1.24 -28.34
CA ILE A 50 18.74 -0.87 -26.92
C ILE A 50 17.32 -1.02 -26.40
N GLY A 51 16.28 -0.67 -27.17
CA GLY A 51 14.89 -0.78 -26.75
C GLY A 51 14.45 -2.23 -26.49
N GLN A 52 14.81 -3.17 -27.39
CA GLN A 52 14.49 -4.58 -27.21
C GLN A 52 15.26 -5.20 -26.04
N ALA A 53 16.56 -4.90 -25.92
CA ALA A 53 17.35 -5.33 -24.77
C ALA A 53 16.80 -4.76 -23.46
N ALA A 54 16.38 -3.48 -23.46
CA ALA A 54 15.86 -2.81 -22.27
C ALA A 54 14.57 -3.44 -21.80
N LYS A 55 13.70 -3.82 -22.74
CA LYS A 55 12.47 -4.55 -22.46
C LYS A 55 12.75 -5.92 -21.85
N LEU A 56 13.66 -6.70 -22.46
CA LEU A 56 14.02 -8.02 -21.94
C LEU A 56 14.58 -7.97 -20.52
N TRP A 57 15.45 -7.00 -20.23
CA TRP A 57 15.99 -6.79 -18.88
C TRP A 57 14.92 -6.33 -17.91
N ALA A 58 14.02 -5.43 -18.34
CA ALA A 58 12.91 -4.97 -17.52
C ALA A 58 11.96 -6.10 -17.12
N GLU A 59 11.60 -6.98 -18.06
CA GLU A 59 10.77 -8.17 -17.80
C GLU A 59 11.46 -9.15 -16.85
N ALA A 60 12.76 -9.40 -17.05
CA ALA A 60 13.53 -10.29 -16.16
C ALA A 60 13.61 -9.74 -14.73
N ILE A 61 13.84 -8.43 -14.56
CA ILE A 61 13.91 -7.79 -13.24
C ILE A 61 12.53 -7.78 -12.58
N GLU A 62 11.47 -7.48 -13.33
CA GLU A 62 10.11 -7.54 -12.80
C GLU A 62 9.78 -8.94 -12.30
N SER A 63 10.10 -9.98 -13.07
CA SER A 63 9.87 -11.37 -12.66
C SER A 63 10.62 -11.76 -11.38
N VAL A 64 11.81 -11.21 -11.14
CA VAL A 64 12.56 -11.45 -9.89
C VAL A 64 11.88 -10.75 -8.70
N ILE A 65 11.42 -9.51 -8.90
CA ILE A 65 10.75 -8.75 -7.83
C ILE A 65 9.39 -9.37 -7.49
N ASP A 66 8.58 -9.71 -8.50
CA ASP A 66 7.24 -10.32 -8.38
C ASP A 66 7.29 -11.67 -7.64
N GLY A 67 8.46 -12.32 -7.60
CA GLY A 67 8.67 -13.55 -6.84
C GLY A 67 8.64 -13.37 -5.31
N GLU A 68 8.95 -12.18 -4.80
CA GLU A 68 9.05 -11.93 -3.34
C GLU A 68 8.30 -10.68 -2.86
N PHE A 69 7.97 -9.75 -3.76
CA PHE A 69 7.42 -8.44 -3.41
C PHE A 69 6.25 -8.04 -4.30
N ASP A 70 5.20 -7.52 -3.68
CA ASP A 70 4.15 -6.81 -4.40
C ASP A 70 4.62 -5.39 -4.75
N VAL A 71 4.63 -5.05 -6.05
CA VAL A 71 4.99 -3.71 -6.52
C VAL A 71 3.75 -2.87 -6.74
N LEU A 72 3.62 -1.81 -5.94
CA LEU A 72 2.54 -0.83 -6.04
C LEU A 72 3.05 0.52 -6.52
N THR A 73 2.24 1.23 -7.30
CA THR A 73 2.55 2.63 -7.58
C THR A 73 2.41 3.45 -6.28
N LYS A 74 3.03 4.65 -6.25
CA LYS A 74 2.85 5.56 -5.12
C LYS A 74 1.39 5.95 -4.92
N ALA A 75 0.61 6.02 -6.00
CA ALA A 75 -0.81 6.34 -5.95
C ALA A 75 -1.60 5.19 -5.31
N ASP A 76 -1.39 3.95 -5.75
CA ASP A 76 -2.07 2.78 -5.17
C ASP A 76 -1.74 2.62 -3.69
N ALA A 77 -0.47 2.79 -3.32
CA ALA A 77 -0.05 2.73 -1.92
C ALA A 77 -0.64 3.89 -1.08
N ALA A 78 -0.88 5.06 -1.67
CA ALA A 78 -1.56 6.16 -0.98
C ALA A 78 -3.05 5.87 -0.81
N GLN A 79 -3.70 5.33 -1.84
CA GLN A 79 -5.10 4.92 -1.81
C GLN A 79 -5.32 3.85 -0.74
N LEU A 80 -4.49 2.80 -0.70
CA LEU A 80 -4.61 1.77 0.34
C LEU A 80 -4.44 2.32 1.76
N ARG A 81 -3.57 3.32 1.95
CA ARG A 81 -3.43 3.99 3.25
C ARG A 81 -4.67 4.83 3.60
N GLN A 82 -5.28 5.46 2.60
CA GLN A 82 -6.51 6.21 2.77
C GLN A 82 -7.69 5.28 3.05
N ASP A 83 -7.87 4.24 2.25
CA ASP A 83 -8.89 3.21 2.45
C ASP A 83 -8.76 2.55 3.82
N ALA A 84 -7.53 2.25 4.27
CA ALA A 84 -7.31 1.74 5.62
C ALA A 84 -7.65 2.74 6.73
N ALA A 85 -7.50 4.05 6.47
CA ALA A 85 -7.89 5.09 7.42
C ALA A 85 -9.41 5.33 7.44
N GLU A 86 -10.09 5.10 6.31
CA GLU A 86 -11.54 5.32 6.11
C GLU A 86 -12.37 4.04 6.31
N ALA A 87 -11.73 2.87 6.33
CA ALA A 87 -12.40 1.59 6.51
C ALA A 87 -13.23 1.61 7.81
N PRO A 88 -14.48 1.10 7.79
CA PRO A 88 -15.29 1.00 8.99
C PRO A 88 -14.53 0.20 10.06
N ASP A 89 -14.08 0.88 11.12
CA ASP A 89 -13.43 0.24 12.24
C ASP A 89 -14.41 -0.78 12.84
N GLY A 90 -13.94 -2.00 13.10
CA GLY A 90 -14.75 -3.13 13.55
C GLY A 90 -15.64 -2.72 14.73
N THR A 91 -16.94 -2.58 14.46
CA THR A 91 -17.90 -2.13 15.48
C THR A 91 -18.23 -3.32 16.36
N ARG A 92 -17.92 -3.22 17.66
CA ARG A 92 -18.29 -4.27 18.61
C ARG A 92 -19.61 -3.92 19.27
N ILE A 93 -20.60 -4.77 19.11
CA ILE A 93 -21.87 -4.65 19.83
C ILE A 93 -21.75 -5.44 21.13
N VAL A 94 -21.89 -4.77 22.26
CA VAL A 94 -21.94 -5.37 23.60
C VAL A 94 -23.37 -5.29 24.12
N THR A 95 -24.05 -6.43 24.18
CA THR A 95 -25.41 -6.53 24.72
C THR A 95 -25.37 -7.04 26.16
N LEU A 96 -25.93 -6.26 27.08
CA LEU A 96 -26.08 -6.58 28.49
C LEU A 96 -27.45 -7.21 28.73
N TYR A 97 -27.47 -8.31 29.46
CA TYR A 97 -28.68 -9.03 29.87
C TYR A 97 -28.73 -9.14 31.39
N ASP A 98 -29.94 -9.35 31.92
CA ASP A 98 -30.07 -9.76 33.31
C ASP A 98 -29.44 -11.14 33.50
N ARG A 99 -28.75 -11.35 34.61
CA ARG A 99 -28.19 -12.64 34.98
C ARG A 99 -29.27 -13.71 35.11
N THR A 100 -30.50 -13.35 35.49
CA THR A 100 -31.63 -14.28 35.61
C THR A 100 -32.30 -14.56 34.27
N ASP A 101 -32.05 -13.75 33.23
CA ASP A 101 -32.52 -14.03 31.87
C ASP A 101 -31.56 -14.99 31.15
N HIS A 102 -31.68 -16.27 31.50
CA HIS A 102 -30.86 -17.33 30.91
C HIS A 102 -31.10 -17.53 29.40
N GLN A 103 -32.26 -17.11 28.89
CA GLN A 103 -32.60 -17.24 27.47
C GLN A 103 -32.14 -16.02 26.66
N ARG A 104 -31.66 -14.96 27.32
CA ARG A 104 -31.23 -13.71 26.68
C ARG A 104 -32.33 -13.12 25.78
N ALA A 105 -33.58 -13.26 26.20
CA ALA A 105 -34.73 -12.83 25.43
C ALA A 105 -34.93 -11.31 25.50
N THR A 106 -34.54 -10.67 26.60
CA THR A 106 -34.75 -9.23 26.83
C THR A 106 -33.44 -8.53 27.19
N PRO A 107 -32.82 -7.80 26.25
CA PRO A 107 -31.61 -7.05 26.54
C PRO A 107 -31.91 -5.87 27.47
N LEU A 108 -31.05 -5.69 28.48
CA LEU A 108 -31.10 -4.54 29.39
C LEU A 108 -30.51 -3.29 28.72
N LEU A 109 -29.44 -3.47 27.94
CA LEU A 109 -28.73 -2.39 27.25
C LEU A 109 -27.91 -2.95 26.08
N VAL A 110 -27.87 -2.21 24.97
CA VAL A 110 -27.02 -2.50 23.81
C VAL A 110 -26.04 -1.35 23.65
N LEU A 111 -24.75 -1.64 23.77
CA LEU A 111 -23.66 -0.68 23.62
C LEU A 111 -22.95 -0.93 22.29
N THR A 112 -22.84 0.12 21.49
CA THR A 112 -22.04 0.11 20.26
C THR A 112 -20.67 0.70 20.58
N VAL A 113 -19.63 -0.14 20.58
CA VAL A 113 -18.25 0.26 20.80
C VAL A 113 -17.59 0.49 19.43
N GLY A 114 -17.06 1.70 19.24
CA GLY A 114 -16.33 2.09 18.03
C GLY A 114 -14.82 1.87 18.17
N LYS A 115 -14.03 2.76 17.57
CA LYS A 115 -12.55 2.68 17.52
C LYS A 115 -11.86 2.79 18.90
N THR A 116 -12.49 3.49 19.84
CA THR A 116 -11.98 3.66 21.21
C THR A 116 -12.62 2.62 22.12
N ASP A 117 -11.86 2.09 23.08
CA ASP A 117 -12.36 1.14 24.09
C ASP A 117 -13.36 1.78 25.09
N ASP A 118 -13.69 3.06 24.90
CA ASP A 118 -14.60 3.83 25.74
C ASP A 118 -15.98 4.04 25.08
N VAL A 119 -17.04 3.95 25.88
CA VAL A 119 -18.41 4.31 25.50
C VAL A 119 -18.87 5.48 26.35
N THR A 120 -19.34 6.55 25.70
CA THR A 120 -19.92 7.70 26.41
C THR A 120 -21.43 7.51 26.54
N ILE A 121 -21.93 7.59 27.78
CA ILE A 121 -23.36 7.50 28.10
C ILE A 121 -23.77 8.76 28.88
N ASP A 122 -24.95 9.29 28.60
CA ASP A 122 -25.50 10.41 29.37
C ASP A 122 -25.67 10.02 30.85
N ALA A 123 -25.07 10.81 31.75
CA ALA A 123 -25.05 10.51 33.18
C ALA A 123 -26.46 10.47 33.81
N ARG A 124 -27.43 11.21 33.27
CA ARG A 124 -28.83 11.16 33.73
C ARG A 124 -29.49 9.86 33.32
N GLN A 125 -29.19 9.35 32.12
CA GLN A 125 -29.66 8.03 31.69
C GLN A 125 -29.06 6.93 32.57
N LEU A 126 -27.75 6.96 32.84
CA LEU A 126 -27.09 5.99 33.71
C LEU A 126 -27.67 5.99 35.14
N ARG A 127 -27.97 7.18 35.70
CA ARG A 127 -28.59 7.29 37.02
C ARG A 127 -30.00 6.71 37.08
N LYS A 128 -30.79 6.79 36.00
CA LYS A 128 -32.11 6.13 35.95
C LYS A 128 -32.00 4.60 36.02
N PHE A 129 -30.93 4.02 35.47
CA PHE A 129 -30.67 2.59 35.58
C PHE A 129 -30.24 2.16 36.98
N LEU A 130 -29.51 3.02 37.71
CA LEU A 130 -28.98 2.72 39.04
C LEU A 130 -29.92 3.11 40.20
N ALA A 131 -31.02 3.82 39.92
CA ALA A 131 -31.96 4.31 40.94
C ALA A 131 -33.09 3.32 41.26
N GLN A 132 -32.90 2.02 40.95
CA GLN A 132 -33.80 0.95 41.35
C GLN A 132 -33.36 0.33 42.68
#